data_AF-A0A8B9XS22-F1
#
_entry.id   AF-A0A8B9XS22-F1
#
_cell.length_a   1.000
_cell.length_b   1.000
_cell.length_c   1.000
_cell.angle_alpha   90.00
_cell.angle_beta   90.00
_cell.angle_gamma   90.00
#
_symmetry.space_group_name_H-M   'P 1'
#
loop_
_entity.id
_entity.type
_entity.pdbx_description
1 polymer ?
#
loop_
_entity_poly.entity_id
_entity_poly.type
_entity_poly.pdbx_seq_one_letter_code
_entity_poly.pdbx_strand_id
1 'polypeptide(L)'
;MDKASGGDRIPAELFQILKDDAVRVLHSVCQQIWKTQQWPQDWKRSVFIPIPKKGNAKECSNYCTIALISHASKVMLKILQARLQQYMNCELPDVQAGFRKDQGTRDQIANIIEKAREFQKNINFCFIDYTRAFDCVDHNKLWKILKEMGIPDNMTCLLRNLYAGQEATVRTGHGTRDWFQIGKGVRQGHILSPCLFNIHAEYIVRNAGLDEAKAGIKIARRNISNLRYADDTTLMAENKEELKSLLLKVKEESEKVCLKLNIQKTKIMASSPITSWQIDGQTMETVTDFILGASKSLQMVTAAMKLKTLTPWKKSDDQSRQYIKKQRHYFANKGPSSQSYGFSSNHKWM
;
A
#
# COMPACT_ATOMS: atom_id res chain seq x y z
N MET A 1 1.04 21.72 -16.24
CA MET A 1 0.76 21.04 -17.53
C MET A 1 2.06 20.39 -17.98
N ASP A 2 2.03 19.41 -18.89
CA ASP A 2 3.14 18.51 -19.29
C ASP A 2 3.13 17.14 -18.58
N LYS A 3 2.11 16.32 -18.87
CA LYS A 3 2.17 14.88 -18.54
C LYS A 3 2.85 14.13 -19.68
N ALA A 4 3.90 13.38 -19.37
CA ALA A 4 4.62 12.57 -20.36
C ALA A 4 3.69 11.57 -21.07
N SER A 5 3.78 11.51 -22.40
CA SER A 5 3.07 10.56 -23.25
C SER A 5 3.60 9.14 -23.08
N GLY A 6 2.74 8.16 -23.40
CA GLY A 6 3.13 6.76 -23.44
C GLY A 6 3.93 6.42 -24.70
N GLY A 7 4.11 5.13 -24.98
CA GLY A 7 4.76 4.68 -26.21
C GLY A 7 4.02 5.09 -27.50
N ASP A 8 2.73 5.40 -27.39
CA ASP A 8 1.87 5.89 -28.48
C ASP A 8 2.16 7.35 -28.88
N ARG A 9 2.94 8.08 -28.08
CA ARG A 9 3.29 9.50 -28.28
C ARG A 9 2.07 10.42 -28.34
N ILE A 10 0.91 9.99 -27.84
CA ILE A 10 -0.29 10.83 -27.79
C ILE A 10 -0.30 11.64 -26.48
N PRO A 11 -0.19 12.98 -26.54
CA PRO A 11 -0.22 13.85 -25.38
C PRO A 11 -1.62 13.91 -24.76
N ALA A 12 -1.72 14.20 -23.47
CA ALA A 12 -3.00 14.31 -22.78
C ALA A 12 -3.82 15.51 -23.28
N GLU A 13 -3.11 16.54 -23.73
CA GLU A 13 -3.60 17.82 -24.25
C GLU A 13 -4.43 17.61 -25.51
N LEU A 14 -4.11 16.61 -26.35
CA LEU A 14 -4.90 16.30 -27.54
C LEU A 14 -6.34 15.94 -27.18
N PHE A 15 -6.54 15.15 -26.13
CA PHE A 15 -7.87 14.78 -25.66
C PHE A 15 -8.63 15.99 -25.09
N GLN A 16 -7.92 16.96 -24.49
CA GLN A 16 -8.52 18.19 -23.98
C GLN A 16 -8.97 19.14 -25.10
N ILE A 17 -8.26 19.13 -26.24
CA ILE A 17 -8.62 19.91 -27.43
C ILE A 17 -9.85 19.31 -28.12
N LEU A 18 -9.85 17.98 -28.31
CA LEU A 18 -10.91 17.27 -29.02
C LEU A 18 -12.22 17.15 -28.23
N LYS A 19 -12.20 17.32 -26.90
CA LYS A 19 -13.38 17.34 -26.01
C LYS A 19 -14.34 16.16 -26.29
N ASP A 20 -15.55 16.45 -26.77
CA ASP A 20 -16.62 15.46 -26.96
C ASP A 20 -16.28 14.41 -28.02
N ASP A 21 -15.49 14.76 -29.03
CA ASP A 21 -15.03 13.80 -30.05
C ASP A 21 -14.11 12.75 -29.42
N ALA A 22 -13.17 13.19 -28.60
CA ALA A 22 -12.31 12.27 -27.85
C ALA A 22 -13.12 11.37 -26.93
N VAL A 23 -14.14 11.91 -26.24
CA VAL A 23 -15.02 11.11 -25.38
C VAL A 23 -15.79 10.06 -26.19
N ARG A 24 -16.39 10.42 -27.33
CA ARG A 24 -17.12 9.50 -28.20
C ARG A 24 -16.24 8.35 -28.68
N VAL A 25 -15.06 8.66 -29.18
CA VAL A 25 -14.10 7.65 -29.68
C VAL A 25 -13.61 6.75 -28.56
N LEU A 26 -13.14 7.33 -27.45
CA LEU A 26 -12.65 6.56 -26.30
C LEU A 26 -13.75 5.67 -25.71
N HIS A 27 -14.97 6.18 -25.61
CA HIS A 27 -16.11 5.41 -25.14
C HIS A 27 -16.39 4.20 -26.03
N SER A 28 -16.41 4.39 -27.36
CA SER A 28 -16.59 3.30 -28.32
C SER A 28 -15.49 2.23 -28.17
N VAL A 29 -14.23 2.65 -28.06
CA VAL A 29 -13.09 1.73 -27.85
C VAL A 29 -13.21 0.99 -26.52
N CYS A 30 -13.51 1.69 -25.42
CA CYS A 30 -13.72 1.08 -24.10
C CYS A 30 -14.88 0.05 -24.12
N GLN A 31 -15.96 0.35 -24.83
CA GLN A 31 -17.09 -0.58 -24.98
C GLN A 31 -16.70 -1.83 -25.79
N GLN A 32 -15.94 -1.67 -26.88
CA GLN A 32 -15.42 -2.81 -27.63
C GLN A 32 -14.52 -3.67 -26.75
N ILE A 33 -13.54 -3.07 -26.07
CA ILE A 33 -12.64 -3.78 -25.15
C ILE A 33 -13.45 -4.53 -24.08
N TRP A 34 -14.49 -3.91 -23.51
CA TRP A 34 -15.34 -4.54 -22.51
C TRP A 34 -16.10 -5.76 -23.05
N LYS A 35 -16.60 -5.69 -24.30
CA LYS A 35 -17.37 -6.76 -24.93
C LYS A 35 -16.48 -7.91 -25.43
N THR A 36 -15.37 -7.58 -26.09
CA THR A 36 -14.49 -8.57 -26.73
C THR A 36 -13.39 -9.07 -25.81
N GLN A 37 -13.12 -8.36 -24.72
CA GLN A 37 -12.00 -8.58 -23.79
C GLN A 37 -10.62 -8.47 -24.46
N GLN A 38 -10.55 -7.89 -25.66
CA GLN A 38 -9.32 -7.71 -26.41
C GLN A 38 -8.79 -6.29 -26.22
N TRP A 39 -7.52 -6.18 -25.82
CA TRP A 39 -6.85 -4.91 -25.64
C TRP A 39 -6.01 -4.55 -26.87
N PRO A 40 -6.01 -3.28 -27.32
CA PRO A 40 -5.05 -2.81 -28.31
C PRO A 40 -3.61 -3.09 -27.86
N GLN A 41 -2.75 -3.56 -28.76
CA GLN A 41 -1.38 -3.94 -28.39
C GLN A 41 -0.60 -2.77 -27.79
N ASP A 42 -0.78 -1.56 -28.33
CA ASP A 42 -0.12 -0.35 -27.82
C ASP A 42 -0.54 0.02 -26.39
N TRP A 43 -1.73 -0.43 -25.95
CA TRP A 43 -2.22 -0.19 -24.59
C TRP A 43 -1.62 -1.16 -23.57
N LYS A 44 -1.05 -2.27 -24.03
CA LYS A 44 -0.35 -3.27 -23.21
C LYS A 44 1.14 -2.95 -23.04
N ARG A 45 1.69 -2.07 -23.88
CA ARG A 45 3.10 -1.63 -23.85
C ARG A 45 3.37 -0.61 -22.76
N SER A 46 4.59 -0.61 -22.23
CA SER A 46 5.05 0.35 -21.22
C SER A 46 6.48 0.82 -21.46
N VAL A 47 6.74 2.11 -21.21
CA VAL A 47 8.10 2.65 -21.19
C VAL A 47 8.49 2.89 -19.74
N PHE A 48 9.49 2.15 -19.27
CA PHE A 48 10.02 2.23 -17.92
C PHE A 48 11.08 3.32 -17.84
N ILE A 49 10.86 4.27 -16.93
CA ILE A 49 11.81 5.33 -16.62
C ILE A 49 12.37 5.07 -15.22
N PRO A 50 13.66 4.70 -15.09
CA PRO A 50 14.30 4.55 -13.80
C PRO A 50 14.61 5.94 -13.20
N ILE A 51 14.13 6.18 -11.99
CA ILE A 51 14.36 7.40 -11.23
C ILE A 51 15.15 7.05 -9.98
N PRO A 52 16.32 7.67 -9.74
CA PRO A 52 17.12 7.37 -8.56
C PRO A 52 16.36 7.77 -7.28
N LYS A 53 16.28 6.86 -6.31
CA LYS A 53 15.64 7.11 -5.00
C LYS A 53 16.42 8.12 -4.15
N LYS A 54 17.75 8.17 -4.33
CA LYS A 54 18.71 9.05 -3.65
C LYS A 54 19.84 9.40 -4.63
N GLY A 55 20.59 10.46 -4.36
CA GLY A 55 21.81 10.78 -5.12
C GLY A 55 22.82 9.62 -5.09
N ASN A 56 23.56 9.42 -6.19
CA ASN A 56 24.56 8.34 -6.40
C ASN A 56 24.01 6.90 -6.44
N ALA A 57 22.89 6.67 -7.11
CA ALA A 57 22.33 5.33 -7.32
C ALA A 57 23.21 4.48 -8.27
N LYS A 58 23.92 3.49 -7.72
CA LYS A 58 24.78 2.54 -8.48
C LYS A 58 24.14 1.17 -8.75
N GLU A 59 23.19 0.77 -7.92
CA GLU A 59 22.49 -0.53 -8.03
C GLU A 59 21.06 -0.36 -8.52
N CYS A 60 20.51 -1.37 -9.21
CA CYS A 60 19.12 -1.35 -9.69
C CYS A 60 18.09 -1.16 -8.56
N SER A 61 18.37 -1.69 -7.36
CA SER A 61 17.56 -1.57 -6.15
C SER A 61 17.35 -0.11 -5.70
N ASN A 62 18.29 0.77 -6.05
CA ASN A 62 18.31 2.19 -5.71
C ASN A 62 17.50 3.05 -6.69
N TYR A 63 16.92 2.45 -7.73
CA TYR A 63 16.01 3.12 -8.63
C TYR A 63 14.55 2.78 -8.30
N CYS A 64 13.66 3.74 -8.48
CA CYS A 64 12.23 3.54 -8.58
C CYS A 64 11.85 3.64 -10.05
N THR A 65 11.14 2.64 -10.57
CA THR A 65 10.80 2.60 -11.99
C THR A 65 9.38 3.09 -12.18
N ILE A 66 9.21 4.17 -12.96
CA ILE A 66 7.88 4.65 -13.36
C ILE A 66 7.52 4.04 -14.71
N ALA A 67 6.34 3.45 -14.81
CA ALA A 67 5.79 2.95 -16.06
C ALA A 67 4.95 4.02 -16.77
N LEU A 68 5.43 4.49 -17.93
CA LEU A 68 4.64 5.30 -18.84
C LEU A 68 3.79 4.40 -19.74
N ILE A 69 2.49 4.60 -19.69
CA ILE A 69 1.48 3.91 -20.51
C ILE A 69 0.66 4.92 -21.30
N SER A 70 0.01 4.46 -22.38
CA SER A 70 -0.90 5.25 -23.19
C SER A 70 -1.93 6.00 -22.34
N HIS A 71 -2.17 7.28 -22.66
CA HIS A 71 -3.19 8.08 -22.00
C HIS A 71 -4.60 7.52 -22.22
N ALA A 72 -4.88 6.99 -23.41
CA ALA A 72 -6.15 6.35 -23.71
C ALA A 72 -6.34 5.08 -22.87
N SER A 73 -5.30 4.27 -22.70
CA SER A 73 -5.31 3.11 -21.80
C SER A 73 -5.62 3.52 -20.35
N LYS A 74 -5.04 4.62 -19.85
CA LYS A 74 -5.33 5.14 -18.49
C LYS A 74 -6.82 5.41 -18.26
N VAL A 75 -7.58 5.82 -19.28
CA VAL A 75 -9.03 6.05 -19.17
C VAL A 75 -9.75 4.74 -18.86
N MET A 76 -9.51 3.69 -19.65
CA MET A 76 -10.09 2.37 -19.40
C MET A 76 -9.66 1.81 -18.04
N LEU A 77 -8.38 1.95 -17.68
CA LEU A 77 -7.87 1.51 -16.39
C LEU A 77 -8.51 2.25 -15.22
N LYS A 78 -8.85 3.54 -15.36
CA LYS A 78 -9.59 4.30 -14.35
C LYS A 78 -11.03 3.80 -14.17
N ILE A 79 -11.69 3.44 -15.26
CA ILE A 79 -13.02 2.82 -15.22
C ILE A 79 -12.97 1.48 -14.47
N LEU A 80 -11.98 0.63 -14.80
CA LEU A 80 -11.78 -0.65 -14.12
C LEU A 80 -11.41 -0.46 -12.65
N GLN A 81 -10.58 0.54 -12.34
CA GLN A 81 -10.23 0.87 -10.96
C GLN A 81 -11.49 1.23 -10.16
N ALA A 82 -12.36 2.08 -10.71
CA ALA A 82 -13.59 2.48 -10.03
C ALA A 82 -14.51 1.29 -9.77
N ARG A 83 -14.63 0.37 -10.74
CA ARG A 83 -15.41 -0.87 -10.58
C ARG A 83 -14.80 -1.79 -9.53
N LEU A 84 -13.50 -2.06 -9.59
CA LEU A 84 -12.78 -2.85 -8.58
C LEU A 84 -12.93 -2.27 -7.17
N GLN A 85 -12.87 -0.95 -7.05
CA GLN A 85 -13.02 -0.26 -5.77
C GLN A 85 -14.40 -0.50 -5.15
N GLN A 86 -15.46 -0.63 -5.95
CA GLN A 86 -16.79 -0.97 -5.43
C GLN A 86 -16.79 -2.34 -4.75
N TYR A 87 -16.16 -3.35 -5.36
CA TYR A 87 -16.00 -4.67 -4.74
C TYR A 87 -15.13 -4.60 -3.48
N MET A 88 -14.00 -3.89 -3.54
CA MET A 88 -13.12 -3.70 -2.39
C MET A 88 -13.81 -2.99 -1.21
N ASN A 89 -14.75 -2.10 -1.47
CA ASN A 89 -15.49 -1.41 -0.41
C ASN A 89 -16.50 -2.36 0.27
N CYS A 90 -17.07 -3.32 -0.45
CA CYS A 90 -17.95 -4.34 0.12
C CYS A 90 -17.17 -5.44 0.85
N GLU A 91 -16.03 -5.86 0.30
CA GLU A 91 -15.29 -7.03 0.77
C GLU A 91 -14.23 -6.72 1.83
N LEU A 92 -13.54 -5.56 1.77
CA LEU A 92 -12.45 -5.32 2.71
C LEU A 92 -13.01 -4.84 4.08
N PRO A 93 -12.49 -5.35 5.19
CA PRO A 93 -12.91 -4.91 6.52
C PRO A 93 -12.39 -3.51 6.85
N ASP A 94 -13.05 -2.83 7.79
CA ASP A 94 -12.71 -1.45 8.24
C ASP A 94 -11.30 -1.31 8.85
N VAL A 95 -10.62 -2.43 9.12
CA VAL A 95 -9.21 -2.45 9.60
C VAL A 95 -8.21 -2.12 8.49
N GLN A 96 -8.63 -2.08 7.22
CA GLN A 96 -7.81 -1.69 6.08
C GLN A 96 -8.08 -0.23 5.69
N ALA A 97 -7.30 0.70 6.23
CA ALA A 97 -7.45 2.14 5.96
C ALA A 97 -6.78 2.59 4.65
N GLY A 98 -5.96 1.74 4.02
CA GLY A 98 -5.21 2.08 2.81
C GLY A 98 -6.06 2.23 1.56
N PHE A 99 -5.89 3.35 0.84
CA PHE A 99 -6.55 3.64 -0.43
C PHE A 99 -8.09 3.65 -0.38
N ARG A 100 -8.68 3.82 0.82
CA ARG A 100 -10.10 4.09 1.01
C ARG A 100 -10.35 5.57 1.20
N LYS A 101 -11.49 6.04 0.70
CA LYS A 101 -11.92 7.42 0.90
C LYS A 101 -12.27 7.59 2.39
N ASP A 102 -11.78 8.67 3.00
CA ASP A 102 -12.15 9.12 4.36
C ASP A 102 -11.76 8.19 5.54
N GLN A 103 -10.83 7.24 5.35
CA GLN A 103 -10.29 6.41 6.44
C GLN A 103 -8.79 6.68 6.70
N GLY A 104 -8.45 7.13 7.91
CA GLY A 104 -7.08 7.39 8.34
C GLY A 104 -6.63 6.46 9.47
N THR A 105 -5.41 5.91 9.37
CA THR A 105 -4.83 4.99 10.38
C THR A 105 -4.54 5.66 11.72
N ARG A 106 -4.49 7.00 11.76
CA ARG A 106 -4.07 7.79 12.93
C ARG A 106 -5.01 7.62 14.11
N ASP A 107 -6.32 7.74 13.88
CA ASP A 107 -7.31 7.67 14.95
C ASP A 107 -7.46 6.24 15.49
N GLN A 108 -7.31 5.23 14.63
CA GLN A 108 -7.33 3.82 15.04
C GLN A 108 -6.14 3.49 15.95
N ILE A 109 -4.92 3.86 15.55
CA ILE A 109 -3.71 3.62 16.35
C ILE A 109 -3.77 4.38 17.68
N ALA A 110 -4.19 5.65 17.65
CA ALA A 110 -4.30 6.46 18.87
C ALA A 110 -5.25 5.83 19.88
N ASN A 111 -6.44 5.43 19.44
CA ASN A 111 -7.44 4.78 20.28
C ASN A 111 -6.95 3.44 20.86
N ILE A 112 -6.23 2.64 20.07
CA ILE A 112 -5.67 1.37 20.54
C ILE A 112 -4.65 1.60 21.64
N ILE A 113 -3.74 2.56 21.46
CA ILE A 113 -2.71 2.84 22.45
C ILE A 113 -3.31 3.45 23.71
N GLU A 114 -4.25 4.39 23.59
CA GLU A 114 -4.95 5.00 24.72
C GLU A 114 -5.69 3.95 25.55
N LYS A 115 -6.47 3.06 24.91
CA LYS A 115 -7.20 2.02 25.62
C LYS A 115 -6.27 0.96 26.21
N ALA A 116 -5.22 0.55 25.51
CA ALA A 116 -4.25 -0.36 26.09
C ALA A 116 -3.54 0.25 27.31
N ARG A 117 -3.32 1.57 27.32
CA ARG A 117 -2.83 2.29 28.50
C ARG A 117 -3.86 2.29 29.63
N GLU A 118 -5.12 2.58 29.33
CA GLU A 118 -6.23 2.57 30.29
C GLU A 118 -6.36 1.20 30.99
N PHE A 119 -6.28 0.11 30.23
CA PHE A 119 -6.40 -1.26 30.73
C PHE A 119 -5.06 -1.90 31.13
N GLN A 120 -3.97 -1.12 31.20
CA GLN A 120 -2.62 -1.59 31.55
C GLN A 120 -2.16 -2.84 30.78
N LYS A 121 -2.51 -2.92 29.49
CA LYS A 121 -2.13 -4.02 28.62
C LYS A 121 -0.72 -3.85 28.08
N ASN A 122 -0.04 -4.98 27.91
CA ASN A 122 1.16 -5.03 27.08
C ASN A 122 0.74 -5.03 25.62
N ILE A 123 1.47 -4.31 24.79
CA ILE A 123 1.29 -4.35 23.35
C ILE A 123 2.63 -4.63 22.70
N ASN A 124 2.61 -5.62 21.82
CA ASN A 124 3.69 -5.92 20.89
C ASN A 124 3.16 -5.68 19.48
N PHE A 125 3.98 -5.04 18.65
CA PHE A 125 3.74 -4.75 17.25
C PHE A 125 4.78 -5.46 16.40
N CYS A 126 4.35 -5.99 15.25
CA CYS A 126 5.23 -6.46 14.19
C CYS A 126 4.85 -5.76 12.88
N PHE A 127 5.80 -5.01 12.33
CA PHE A 127 5.65 -4.26 11.08
C PHE A 127 6.20 -5.10 9.95
N ILE A 128 5.31 -5.67 9.13
CA ILE A 128 5.66 -6.57 8.03
C ILE A 128 6.16 -5.77 6.83
N ASP A 129 7.31 -6.20 6.29
CA ASP A 129 7.83 -5.74 5.01
C ASP A 129 8.00 -6.94 4.07
N TYR A 130 7.55 -6.81 2.82
CA TYR A 130 7.70 -7.84 1.79
C TYR A 130 8.87 -7.51 0.86
N THR A 131 9.66 -8.52 0.51
CA THR A 131 10.76 -8.36 -0.44
C THR A 131 10.21 -8.11 -1.84
N ARG A 132 10.33 -6.87 -2.34
CA ARG A 132 9.89 -6.48 -3.70
C ARG A 132 8.44 -6.92 -3.98
N ALA A 133 7.53 -6.61 -3.06
CA ALA A 133 6.16 -7.11 -3.06
C ALA A 133 5.45 -6.99 -4.42
N PHE A 134 5.49 -5.80 -5.01
CA PHE A 134 4.90 -5.52 -6.32
C PHE A 134 5.52 -6.34 -7.46
N ASP A 135 6.83 -6.60 -7.44
CA ASP A 135 7.55 -7.32 -8.51
C ASP A 135 7.40 -8.85 -8.41
N CYS A 136 6.95 -9.35 -7.25
CA CYS A 136 6.84 -10.77 -6.94
C CYS A 136 5.45 -11.36 -7.17
N VAL A 137 4.43 -10.54 -7.44
CA VAL A 137 3.06 -11.02 -7.67
C VAL A 137 3.01 -11.94 -8.89
N ASP A 138 2.65 -13.21 -8.67
CA ASP A 138 2.45 -14.17 -9.75
C ASP A 138 1.08 -13.94 -10.41
N HIS A 139 1.05 -13.78 -11.74
CA HIS A 139 -0.19 -13.45 -12.45
C HIS A 139 -1.20 -14.60 -12.38
N ASN A 140 -0.76 -15.86 -12.49
CA ASN A 140 -1.67 -17.00 -12.44
C ASN A 140 -2.34 -17.14 -11.07
N LYS A 141 -1.59 -16.89 -10.00
CA LYS A 141 -2.15 -16.84 -8.64
C LYS A 141 -3.08 -15.64 -8.47
N LEU A 142 -2.70 -14.47 -8.98
CA LEU A 142 -3.54 -13.27 -8.91
C LEU A 142 -4.93 -13.48 -9.53
N TRP A 143 -5.02 -14.14 -10.69
CA TRP A 143 -6.31 -14.42 -11.33
C TRP A 143 -7.18 -15.38 -10.52
N LYS A 144 -6.58 -16.37 -9.85
CA LYS A 144 -7.28 -17.28 -8.95
C LYS A 144 -7.80 -16.54 -7.71
N ILE A 145 -6.94 -15.75 -7.08
CA ILE A 145 -7.28 -14.93 -5.92
C ILE A 145 -8.45 -13.98 -6.25
N LEU A 146 -8.42 -13.30 -7.39
CA LEU A 146 -9.52 -12.40 -7.78
C LEU A 146 -10.85 -13.16 -7.86
N LYS A 147 -10.89 -14.36 -8.44
CA LYS A 147 -12.11 -15.18 -8.49
C LYS A 147 -12.58 -15.61 -7.10
N GLU A 148 -11.66 -16.06 -6.25
CA GLU A 148 -11.98 -16.49 -4.87
C GLU A 148 -12.46 -15.33 -4.00
N MET A 149 -11.96 -14.12 -4.26
CA MET A 149 -12.39 -12.87 -3.63
C MET A 149 -13.69 -12.31 -4.23
N GLY A 150 -14.42 -13.09 -5.05
CA GLY A 150 -15.73 -12.73 -5.59
C GLY A 150 -15.70 -11.73 -6.76
N ILE A 151 -14.53 -11.46 -7.36
CA ILE A 151 -14.44 -10.57 -8.52
C ILE A 151 -15.04 -11.26 -9.75
N PRO A 152 -15.99 -10.64 -10.47
CA PRO A 152 -16.67 -11.27 -11.60
C PRO A 152 -15.70 -11.74 -12.69
N ASP A 153 -16.02 -12.89 -13.29
CA ASP A 153 -15.20 -13.52 -14.33
C ASP A 153 -14.90 -12.60 -15.51
N ASN A 154 -15.85 -11.76 -15.93
CA ASN A 154 -15.63 -10.81 -17.00
C ASN A 154 -14.49 -9.83 -16.66
N MET A 155 -14.49 -9.30 -15.44
CA MET A 155 -13.46 -8.36 -14.99
C MET A 155 -12.11 -9.06 -14.82
N THR A 156 -12.10 -10.26 -14.24
CA THR A 156 -10.88 -11.07 -14.11
C THR A 156 -10.30 -11.43 -15.47
N CYS A 157 -11.12 -11.82 -16.45
CA CYS A 157 -10.68 -12.12 -17.80
C CYS A 157 -10.08 -10.89 -18.50
N LEU A 158 -10.74 -9.74 -18.34
CA LEU A 158 -10.26 -8.50 -18.92
C LEU A 158 -8.89 -8.08 -18.36
N LEU A 159 -8.69 -8.22 -17.05
CA LEU A 159 -7.40 -7.98 -16.40
C LEU A 159 -6.35 -8.99 -16.86
N ARG A 160 -6.70 -10.28 -16.93
CA ARG A 160 -5.80 -11.31 -17.45
C ARG A 160 -5.34 -11.00 -18.88
N ASN A 161 -6.26 -10.59 -19.75
CA ASN A 161 -5.94 -10.25 -21.14
C ASN A 161 -5.13 -8.95 -21.29
N LEU A 162 -5.27 -8.02 -20.33
CA LEU A 162 -4.40 -6.84 -20.23
C LEU A 162 -2.97 -7.23 -19.89
N TYR A 163 -2.79 -8.20 -19.00
CA TYR A 163 -1.49 -8.67 -18.51
C TYR A 163 -0.83 -9.68 -19.46
N ALA A 164 -1.63 -10.39 -20.26
CA ALA A 164 -1.13 -11.31 -21.28
C ALA A 164 -0.40 -10.58 -22.42
N GLY A 165 0.86 -10.97 -22.67
CA GLY A 165 1.69 -10.39 -23.73
C GLY A 165 2.05 -8.93 -23.50
N GLN A 166 2.18 -8.53 -22.22
CA GLN A 166 2.67 -7.21 -21.87
C GLN A 166 4.15 -7.06 -22.19
N GLU A 167 4.48 -6.00 -22.91
CA GLU A 167 5.84 -5.63 -23.24
C GLU A 167 6.24 -4.36 -22.51
N ALA A 168 7.50 -4.31 -22.07
CA ALA A 168 8.12 -3.10 -21.58
C ALA A 168 9.45 -2.84 -22.29
N THR A 169 9.85 -1.58 -22.31
CA THR A 169 11.21 -1.16 -22.65
C THR A 169 11.71 -0.21 -21.57
N VAL A 170 13.02 -0.13 -21.35
CA VAL A 170 13.64 0.83 -20.45
C VAL A 170 14.20 2.01 -21.24
N ARG A 171 13.80 3.23 -20.86
CA ARG A 171 14.33 4.47 -21.40
C ARG A 171 15.19 5.17 -20.35
N THR A 172 16.45 5.41 -20.68
CA THR A 172 17.41 6.15 -19.84
C THR A 172 17.91 7.40 -20.60
N GLY A 173 18.73 8.23 -19.94
CA GLY A 173 19.40 9.36 -20.61
C GLY A 173 20.34 8.93 -21.74
N HIS A 174 20.70 7.65 -21.83
CA HIS A 174 21.55 7.09 -22.88
C HIS A 174 20.77 6.42 -24.02
N GLY A 175 19.43 6.53 -24.02
CA GLY A 175 18.56 5.98 -25.07
C GLY A 175 17.54 4.97 -24.56
N THR A 176 16.81 4.37 -25.50
CA THR A 176 15.77 3.36 -25.25
C THR A 176 16.31 1.98 -25.60
N ARG A 177 16.06 0.99 -24.74
CA ARG A 177 16.49 -0.41 -24.93
C ARG A 177 15.47 -1.22 -25.72
N ASP A 178 15.80 -2.46 -26.01
CA ASP A 178 14.89 -3.40 -26.66
C ASP A 178 13.65 -3.70 -25.80
N TRP A 179 12.59 -4.10 -26.48
CA TRP A 179 11.37 -4.55 -25.82
C TRP A 179 11.58 -5.93 -25.19
N PHE A 180 11.02 -6.12 -24.00
CA PHE A 180 11.02 -7.40 -23.29
C PHE A 180 9.63 -7.70 -22.71
N GLN A 181 9.33 -8.98 -22.53
CA GLN A 181 8.06 -9.44 -21.99
C GLN A 181 8.04 -9.34 -20.45
N ILE A 182 6.90 -8.91 -19.90
CA ILE A 182 6.67 -8.87 -18.45
C ILE A 182 6.06 -10.19 -18.00
N GLY A 183 6.84 -11.02 -17.31
CA GLY A 183 6.38 -12.33 -16.83
C GLY A 183 5.76 -12.34 -15.42
N LYS A 184 6.01 -11.32 -14.61
CA LYS A 184 5.53 -11.26 -13.21
C LYS A 184 5.43 -9.83 -12.68
N GLY A 185 4.72 -9.70 -11.57
CA GLY A 185 4.56 -8.47 -10.81
C GLY A 185 3.43 -7.58 -11.32
N VAL A 186 2.99 -6.66 -10.46
CA VAL A 186 2.11 -5.56 -10.85
C VAL A 186 2.93 -4.28 -10.84
N ARG A 187 2.78 -3.47 -11.89
CA ARG A 187 3.69 -2.36 -12.19
C ARG A 187 3.62 -1.26 -11.12
N GLN A 188 4.74 -0.83 -10.55
CA GLN A 188 4.75 0.36 -9.70
C GLN A 188 4.33 1.61 -10.50
N GLY A 189 3.44 2.42 -9.92
CA GLY A 189 2.86 3.60 -10.58
C GLY A 189 1.73 3.30 -11.58
N HIS A 190 1.37 2.03 -11.80
CA HIS A 190 0.21 1.66 -12.60
C HIS A 190 -1.08 1.80 -11.79
N ILE A 191 -2.14 2.26 -12.46
CA ILE A 191 -3.39 2.72 -11.84
C ILE A 191 -4.08 1.60 -11.03
N LEU A 192 -4.00 0.35 -11.51
CA LEU A 192 -4.64 -0.80 -10.88
C LEU A 192 -3.78 -1.49 -9.83
N SER A 193 -2.47 -1.24 -9.80
CA SER A 193 -1.55 -2.00 -8.95
C SER A 193 -1.86 -1.91 -7.46
N PRO A 194 -2.20 -0.72 -6.89
CA PRO A 194 -2.60 -0.63 -5.49
C PRO A 194 -3.84 -1.47 -5.16
N CYS A 195 -4.86 -1.43 -6.01
CA CYS A 195 -6.10 -2.20 -5.80
C CYS A 195 -5.84 -3.71 -5.87
N LEU A 196 -5.07 -4.16 -6.87
CA LEU A 196 -4.72 -5.58 -7.02
C LEU A 196 -3.88 -6.09 -5.86
N PHE A 197 -2.90 -5.29 -5.40
CA PHE A 197 -2.09 -5.66 -4.25
C PHE A 197 -2.89 -5.69 -2.96
N ASN A 198 -3.80 -4.75 -2.75
CA ASN A 198 -4.70 -4.76 -1.60
C ASN A 198 -5.58 -6.02 -1.55
N ILE A 199 -6.15 -6.46 -2.68
CA ILE A 199 -6.94 -7.70 -2.74
C ILE A 199 -6.05 -8.90 -2.42
N HIS A 200 -4.83 -8.92 -2.93
CA HIS A 200 -3.85 -9.97 -2.66
C HIS A 200 -3.46 -10.04 -1.17
N ALA A 201 -3.25 -8.88 -0.53
CA ALA A 201 -2.96 -8.78 0.90
C ALA A 201 -4.17 -9.22 1.75
N GLU A 202 -5.39 -8.83 1.36
CA GLU A 202 -6.61 -9.30 2.04
C GLU A 202 -6.75 -10.81 1.98
N TYR A 203 -6.53 -11.42 0.81
CA TYR A 203 -6.58 -12.87 0.65
C TYR A 203 -5.65 -13.59 1.64
N ILE A 204 -4.41 -13.09 1.80
CA ILE A 204 -3.46 -13.62 2.79
C ILE A 204 -4.02 -13.51 4.21
N VAL A 205 -4.59 -12.35 4.56
CA VAL A 205 -5.13 -12.09 5.91
C VAL A 205 -6.31 -13.02 6.23
N ARG A 206 -7.24 -13.19 5.28
CA ARG A 206 -8.40 -14.09 5.40
C ARG A 206 -7.94 -15.53 5.61
N ASN A 207 -7.04 -16.02 4.77
CA ASN A 207 -6.54 -17.40 4.88
C ASN A 207 -5.64 -17.63 6.10
N ALA A 208 -4.94 -16.60 6.57
CA ALA A 208 -4.19 -16.67 7.82
C ALA A 208 -5.12 -16.70 9.05
N GLY A 209 -6.43 -16.47 8.86
CA GLY A 209 -7.43 -16.48 9.91
C GLY A 209 -7.18 -15.43 10.98
N LEU A 210 -6.67 -14.25 10.59
CA LEU A 210 -6.29 -13.22 11.57
C LEU A 210 -7.50 -12.60 12.28
N ASP A 211 -8.66 -12.53 11.61
CA ASP A 211 -9.88 -11.96 12.17
C ASP A 211 -10.57 -12.94 13.13
N GLU A 212 -10.37 -14.24 12.93
CA GLU A 212 -10.86 -15.31 13.82
C GLU A 212 -9.85 -15.70 14.90
N ALA A 213 -8.63 -15.19 14.82
CA ALA A 213 -7.59 -15.51 15.78
C ALA A 213 -7.98 -15.04 17.17
N LYS A 214 -7.78 -15.90 18.18
CA LYS A 214 -7.89 -15.52 19.60
C LYS A 214 -6.75 -14.59 20.05
N ALA A 215 -5.65 -14.60 19.29
CA ALA A 215 -4.46 -13.78 19.45
C ALA A 215 -4.72 -12.35 18.96
N GLY A 216 -4.28 -11.35 19.71
CA GLY A 216 -4.52 -9.94 19.40
C GLY A 216 -4.55 -9.04 20.64
N ILE A 217 -4.98 -7.79 20.48
CA ILE A 217 -5.25 -6.88 21.60
C ILE A 217 -6.75 -6.87 21.87
N LYS A 218 -7.16 -7.27 23.08
CA LYS A 218 -8.57 -7.30 23.47
C LYS A 218 -8.98 -5.96 24.07
N ILE A 219 -9.75 -5.18 23.30
CA ILE A 219 -10.19 -3.84 23.69
C ILE A 219 -11.70 -3.73 23.50
N ALA A 220 -12.43 -3.34 24.55
CA ALA A 220 -13.86 -3.06 24.50
C ALA A 220 -14.69 -4.14 23.76
N ARG A 221 -14.48 -5.42 24.12
CA ARG A 221 -15.10 -6.63 23.54
C ARG A 221 -14.73 -6.95 22.08
N ARG A 222 -13.77 -6.23 21.49
CA ARG A 222 -13.19 -6.56 20.18
C ARG A 222 -11.77 -7.09 20.35
N ASN A 223 -11.38 -8.04 19.49
CA ASN A 223 -9.99 -8.46 19.37
C ASN A 223 -9.39 -7.82 18.12
N ILE A 224 -8.26 -7.12 18.27
CA ILE A 224 -7.59 -6.44 17.16
C ILE A 224 -6.22 -7.10 16.98
N SER A 225 -6.09 -7.94 15.94
CA SER A 225 -4.86 -8.67 15.62
C SER A 225 -3.99 -7.96 14.59
N ASN A 226 -4.57 -7.05 13.79
CA ASN A 226 -3.87 -6.39 12.69
C ASN A 226 -4.40 -4.96 12.42
N LEU A 227 -3.53 -4.12 11.86
CA LEU A 227 -3.84 -2.83 11.26
C LEU A 227 -3.15 -2.75 9.91
N ARG A 228 -3.85 -2.28 8.88
CA ARG A 228 -3.35 -2.31 7.52
C ARG A 228 -3.49 -0.95 6.86
N TYR A 229 -2.39 -0.47 6.27
CA TYR A 229 -2.39 0.72 5.46
C TYR A 229 -1.61 0.48 4.17
N ALA A 230 -2.35 0.44 3.06
CA ALA A 230 -1.80 0.16 1.74
C ALA A 230 -1.07 -1.20 1.76
N ASP A 231 0.21 -1.18 1.43
CA ASP A 231 1.12 -2.32 1.47
C ASP A 231 1.70 -2.64 2.86
N ASP A 232 1.56 -1.73 3.83
CA ASP A 232 2.04 -1.91 5.20
C ASP A 232 1.02 -2.70 6.04
N THR A 233 1.42 -3.87 6.53
CA THR A 233 0.64 -4.65 7.50
C THR A 233 1.34 -4.63 8.86
N THR A 234 0.60 -4.22 9.89
CA THR A 234 1.05 -4.26 11.29
C THR A 234 0.27 -5.32 12.03
N LEU A 235 0.95 -6.35 12.53
CA LEU A 235 0.37 -7.32 13.46
C LEU A 235 0.52 -6.83 14.89
N MET A 236 -0.42 -7.22 15.74
CA MET A 236 -0.44 -6.83 17.15
C MET A 236 -0.91 -7.97 18.04
N ALA A 237 -0.30 -8.12 19.20
CA ALA A 237 -0.79 -9.01 20.25
C ALA A 237 -0.32 -8.58 21.65
N GLU A 238 -1.03 -9.06 22.68
CA GLU A 238 -0.67 -8.81 24.08
C GLU A 238 0.60 -9.55 24.52
N ASN A 239 0.85 -10.74 23.97
CA ASN A 239 2.04 -11.54 24.25
C ASN A 239 2.87 -11.84 22.98
N LYS A 240 4.13 -12.20 23.20
CA LYS A 240 5.11 -12.39 22.11
C LYS A 240 4.82 -13.68 21.35
N GLU A 241 4.38 -14.72 22.04
CA GLU A 241 4.11 -16.05 21.50
C GLU A 241 2.94 -16.00 20.50
N GLU A 242 1.88 -15.26 20.85
CA GLU A 242 0.74 -14.96 19.98
C GLU A 242 1.16 -14.15 18.77
N LEU A 243 1.95 -13.08 18.95
CA LEU A 243 2.42 -12.27 17.83
C LEU A 243 3.30 -13.10 16.88
N LYS A 244 4.14 -13.99 17.42
CA LYS A 244 4.94 -14.93 16.64
C LYS A 244 4.05 -15.91 15.88
N SER A 245 3.01 -16.44 16.53
CA SER A 245 2.03 -17.32 15.88
C SER A 245 1.31 -16.63 14.72
N LEU A 246 0.84 -15.40 14.91
CA LEU A 246 0.21 -14.60 13.86
C LEU A 246 1.17 -14.36 12.68
N LEU A 247 2.41 -13.99 12.97
CA LEU A 247 3.43 -13.75 11.96
C LEU A 247 3.79 -15.01 11.17
N LEU A 248 3.88 -16.17 11.81
CA LEU A 248 4.14 -17.44 11.13
C LEU A 248 2.98 -17.83 10.20
N LYS A 249 1.73 -17.65 10.63
CA LYS A 249 0.56 -17.87 9.75
C LYS A 249 0.59 -16.97 8.53
N VAL A 250 0.84 -15.67 8.72
CA VAL A 250 0.95 -14.71 7.60
C VAL A 250 2.10 -15.09 6.68
N LYS A 251 3.26 -15.49 7.23
CA LYS A 251 4.40 -15.94 6.44
C LYS A 251 4.04 -17.13 5.56
N GLU A 252 3.44 -18.17 6.13
CA GLU A 252 3.06 -19.39 5.41
C GLU A 252 2.08 -19.08 4.26
N GLU A 253 1.02 -18.31 4.55
CA GLU A 253 0.04 -17.92 3.54
C GLU A 253 0.62 -17.00 2.48
N SER A 254 1.54 -16.09 2.85
CA SER A 254 2.24 -15.22 1.90
C SER A 254 3.11 -16.02 0.92
N GLU A 255 3.81 -17.04 1.41
CA GLU A 255 4.68 -17.89 0.59
C GLU A 255 3.86 -18.72 -0.42
N LYS A 256 2.66 -19.19 -0.02
CA LYS A 256 1.70 -19.85 -0.93
C LYS A 256 1.32 -18.97 -2.11
N VAL A 257 1.41 -17.64 -1.98
CA VAL A 257 1.13 -16.67 -3.05
C VAL A 257 2.37 -15.96 -3.60
N CYS A 258 3.56 -16.56 -3.42
CA CYS A 258 4.85 -16.06 -3.92
C CYS A 258 5.35 -14.74 -3.29
N LEU A 259 4.78 -14.31 -2.16
CA LEU A 259 5.27 -13.16 -1.41
C LEU A 259 6.16 -13.61 -0.26
N LYS A 260 7.43 -13.16 -0.27
CA LYS A 260 8.40 -13.46 0.77
C LYS A 260 8.58 -12.28 1.70
N LEU A 261 8.49 -12.55 3.01
CA LEU A 261 8.80 -11.55 4.02
C LEU A 261 10.27 -11.15 3.95
N ASN A 262 10.53 -9.86 4.13
CA ASN A 262 11.87 -9.33 4.34
C ASN A 262 12.13 -9.27 5.85
N ILE A 263 12.72 -10.33 6.39
CA ILE A 263 12.95 -10.46 7.84
C ILE A 263 13.84 -9.33 8.38
N GLN A 264 14.80 -8.84 7.58
CA GLN A 264 15.69 -7.74 7.97
C GLN A 264 14.98 -6.39 8.04
N LYS A 265 13.95 -6.17 7.23
CA LYS A 265 13.15 -4.94 7.23
C LYS A 265 11.90 -5.03 8.09
N THR A 266 11.46 -6.24 8.39
CA THR A 266 10.34 -6.48 9.31
C THR A 266 10.80 -6.13 10.72
N LYS A 267 10.09 -5.19 11.35
CA LYS A 267 10.50 -4.63 12.64
C LYS A 267 9.54 -4.98 13.74
N ILE A 268 10.07 -5.06 14.95
CA ILE A 268 9.28 -5.39 16.13
C ILE A 268 9.39 -4.28 17.13
N MET A 269 8.27 -3.97 17.76
CA MET A 269 8.21 -3.03 18.86
C MET A 269 7.39 -3.64 19.99
N ALA A 270 7.89 -3.58 21.22
CA ALA A 270 7.16 -4.07 22.39
C ALA A 270 7.14 -3.04 23.51
N SER A 271 6.08 -3.11 24.30
CA SER A 271 5.94 -2.38 25.55
C SER A 271 6.91 -2.81 26.65
N SER A 272 7.41 -4.04 26.59
CA SER A 272 8.31 -4.64 27.57
C SER A 272 9.63 -5.00 26.90
N PRO A 273 10.76 -5.04 27.63
CA PRO A 273 12.06 -5.40 27.07
C PRO A 273 11.99 -6.71 26.28
N ILE A 274 12.50 -6.70 25.05
CA ILE A 274 12.70 -7.89 24.25
C ILE A 274 14.19 -8.21 24.26
N THR A 275 14.54 -9.39 24.75
CA THR A 275 15.92 -9.86 24.82
C THR A 275 16.43 -10.37 23.48
N SER A 276 15.62 -11.09 22.72
CA SER A 276 15.89 -11.46 21.32
C SER A 276 14.65 -12.02 20.65
N TRP A 277 14.54 -11.87 19.32
CA TRP A 277 13.46 -12.48 18.55
C TRP A 277 13.97 -13.00 17.21
N GLN A 278 13.62 -14.26 16.91
CA GLN A 278 14.13 -14.99 15.75
C GLN A 278 13.03 -15.71 14.98
N ILE A 279 13.15 -15.63 13.66
CA ILE A 279 12.36 -16.39 12.68
C ILE A 279 13.34 -16.99 11.68
N ASP A 280 13.23 -18.29 11.45
CA ASP A 280 14.13 -19.07 10.58
C ASP A 280 15.63 -18.86 10.87
N GLY A 281 15.99 -18.73 12.15
CA GLY A 281 17.37 -18.47 12.59
C GLY A 281 17.88 -17.04 12.32
N GLN A 282 17.05 -16.15 11.76
CA GLN A 282 17.39 -14.74 11.58
C GLN A 282 16.85 -13.90 12.73
N THR A 283 17.71 -13.09 13.34
CA THR A 283 17.32 -12.13 14.38
C THR A 283 16.64 -10.92 13.74
N MET A 284 15.46 -10.58 14.24
CA MET A 284 14.69 -9.44 13.78
C MET A 284 15.06 -8.16 14.52
N GLU A 285 14.99 -7.02 13.83
CA GLU A 285 15.29 -5.71 14.43
C GLU A 285 14.19 -5.31 15.43
N THR A 286 14.59 -5.08 16.69
CA THR A 286 13.71 -4.51 17.72
C THR A 286 13.90 -2.99 17.76
N VAL A 287 12.81 -2.24 17.65
CA VAL A 287 12.82 -0.78 17.63
C VAL A 287 11.98 -0.20 18.76
N THR A 288 12.41 0.94 19.29
CA THR A 288 11.64 1.74 20.25
C THR A 288 10.69 2.71 19.56
N ASP A 289 10.89 2.95 18.26
CA ASP A 289 10.14 3.90 17.43
C ASP A 289 10.04 3.37 15.98
N PHE A 290 8.87 3.50 15.34
CA PHE A 290 8.67 3.14 13.94
C PHE A 290 7.80 4.17 13.23
N ILE A 291 7.94 4.34 11.91
CA ILE A 291 7.10 5.22 11.08
C ILE A 291 6.41 4.37 10.01
N LEU A 292 5.07 4.26 10.06
CA LEU A 292 4.24 3.54 9.10
C LEU A 292 3.80 4.52 7.98
N GLY A 293 4.05 4.17 6.72
CA GLY A 293 3.65 4.97 5.56
C GLY A 293 4.41 6.29 5.32
N ALA A 294 4.55 6.65 4.04
CA ALA A 294 5.12 7.93 3.59
C ALA A 294 4.05 9.04 3.55
N SER A 295 3.69 9.55 4.72
CA SER A 295 3.26 10.95 4.93
C SER A 295 3.55 11.24 6.41
N LYS A 296 3.66 12.51 6.83
CA LYS A 296 3.99 12.95 8.20
C LYS A 296 2.92 12.56 9.25
N SER A 297 2.71 11.26 9.42
CA SER A 297 1.58 10.65 10.11
C SER A 297 2.03 9.45 10.96
N LEU A 298 3.23 9.48 11.54
CA LEU A 298 3.60 8.57 12.62
C LEU A 298 4.55 9.20 13.66
N GLN A 299 4.14 10.35 14.21
CA GLN A 299 4.76 10.86 15.45
C GLN A 299 4.03 10.36 16.73
N MET A 300 2.98 9.55 16.60
CA MET A 300 2.12 9.17 17.73
C MET A 300 2.52 7.87 18.43
N VAL A 301 3.03 6.86 17.72
CA VAL A 301 3.52 5.61 18.34
C VAL A 301 4.74 5.91 19.24
N THR A 302 5.61 6.82 18.78
CA THR A 302 6.76 7.35 19.51
C THR A 302 6.41 8.14 20.77
N ALA A 303 5.39 9.00 20.72
CA ALA A 303 4.99 9.80 21.87
C ALA A 303 4.33 8.93 22.97
N ALA A 304 3.60 7.90 22.58
CA ALA A 304 2.84 7.09 23.53
C ALA A 304 3.68 6.01 24.24
N MET A 305 4.72 5.45 23.59
CA MET A 305 5.65 4.53 24.28
C MET A 305 6.71 5.26 25.13
N LYS A 306 7.13 6.48 24.76
CA LYS A 306 8.01 7.32 25.62
C LYS A 306 7.39 7.69 26.98
N LEU A 307 6.06 7.59 27.12
CA LEU A 307 5.37 7.77 28.40
C LEU A 307 5.37 6.52 29.30
N LYS A 308 5.81 5.35 28.83
CA LYS A 308 6.07 4.18 29.70
C LYS A 308 7.43 4.24 30.40
N THR A 309 8.41 4.93 29.81
CA THR A 309 9.77 5.02 30.38
C THR A 309 9.97 6.19 31.33
N LEU A 310 9.04 7.15 31.37
CA LEU A 310 9.14 8.33 32.23
C LEU A 310 7.98 8.36 33.24
N THR A 311 8.28 7.87 34.44
CA THR A 311 7.62 8.06 35.74
C THR A 311 6.60 7.01 36.23
N PRO A 312 6.88 6.37 37.38
CA PRO A 312 5.83 5.93 38.31
C PRO A 312 5.12 7.16 38.86
N TRP A 313 3.81 7.05 39.02
CA TRP A 313 2.89 8.00 39.63
C TRP A 313 3.53 8.98 40.64
N LYS A 314 3.68 10.25 40.24
CA LYS A 314 3.51 11.40 41.15
C LYS A 314 2.51 12.36 40.52
N LYS A 315 1.40 12.56 41.24
CA LYS A 315 0.27 13.46 40.99
C LYS A 315 0.61 14.68 40.10
N SER A 316 0.14 14.70 38.87
CA SER A 316 -0.03 15.92 38.07
C SER A 316 -0.84 15.59 36.80
N ASP A 317 -2.14 15.29 36.99
CA ASP A 317 -3.12 15.09 35.90
C ASP A 317 -3.36 16.35 35.05
N ASP A 318 -2.86 17.51 35.49
CA ASP A 318 -3.18 18.81 34.88
C ASP A 318 -2.27 19.15 33.68
N GLN A 319 -0.98 18.81 33.73
CA GLN A 319 -0.04 19.14 32.65
C GLN A 319 -0.27 18.32 31.39
N SER A 320 -0.59 17.03 31.51
CA SER A 320 -0.85 16.16 30.36
C SER A 320 -2.18 16.52 29.67
N ARG A 321 -3.20 16.88 30.44
CA ARG A 321 -4.50 17.36 29.91
C ARG A 321 -4.36 18.76 29.27
N GLN A 322 -3.55 19.64 29.84
CA GLN A 322 -3.24 20.95 29.25
C GLN A 322 -2.43 20.84 27.95
N TYR A 323 -1.50 19.88 27.86
CA TYR A 323 -0.71 19.65 26.64
C TYR A 323 -1.57 19.13 25.49
N ILE A 324 -2.46 18.17 25.77
CA ILE A 324 -3.41 17.64 24.77
C ILE A 324 -4.43 18.71 24.36
N LYS A 325 -4.92 19.55 25.29
CA LYS A 325 -5.78 20.71 24.96
C LYS A 325 -5.04 21.76 24.11
N LYS A 326 -3.78 22.08 24.42
CA LYS A 326 -2.96 23.01 23.61
C LYS A 326 -2.75 22.51 22.19
N GLN A 327 -2.50 21.21 22.00
CA GLN A 327 -2.37 20.64 20.65
C GLN A 327 -3.71 20.64 19.90
N ARG A 328 -4.83 20.27 20.55
CA ARG A 328 -6.17 20.36 19.94
C ARG A 328 -6.50 21.79 19.49
N HIS A 329 -6.15 22.80 20.30
CA HIS A 329 -6.41 24.20 19.97
C HIS A 329 -5.48 24.74 18.86
N TYR A 330 -4.21 24.29 18.81
CA TYR A 330 -3.28 24.64 17.74
C TYR A 330 -3.75 24.13 16.36
N PHE A 331 -4.39 22.96 16.31
CA PHE A 331 -4.86 22.36 15.05
C PHE A 331 -6.31 22.72 14.67
N ALA A 332 -7.15 23.15 15.61
CA ALA A 332 -8.48 23.69 15.31
C ALA A 332 -8.41 25.06 14.58
N ASN A 333 -7.33 25.83 14.79
CA ASN A 333 -7.16 27.17 14.22
C ASN A 333 -6.35 27.20 12.90
N LYS A 334 -5.91 26.04 12.38
CA LYS A 334 -5.40 25.94 11.00
C LYS A 334 -6.53 25.44 10.10
N GLY A 335 -7.26 26.40 9.52
CA GLY A 335 -8.25 26.14 8.48
C GLY A 335 -7.65 25.36 7.29
N PRO A 336 -8.50 24.84 6.39
CA PRO A 336 -8.08 23.92 5.33
C PRO A 336 -7.23 24.67 4.30
N SER A 337 -5.92 24.72 4.50
CA SER A 337 -4.99 25.14 3.47
C SER A 337 -4.87 24.01 2.45
N SER A 338 -5.66 24.13 1.39
CA SER A 338 -5.52 23.51 0.07
C SER A 338 -4.28 22.62 -0.10
N GLN A 339 -4.50 21.31 -0.20
CA GLN A 339 -3.51 20.37 -0.75
C GLN A 339 -3.38 20.63 -2.26
N SER A 340 -2.68 21.70 -2.62
CA SER A 340 -2.06 21.85 -3.93
C SER A 340 -0.82 20.96 -3.94
N TYR A 341 -0.73 20.07 -4.93
CA TYR A 341 0.48 19.32 -5.27
C TYR A 341 1.64 20.30 -5.49
N GLY A 342 2.47 20.48 -4.47
CA GLY A 342 3.72 21.24 -4.56
C GLY A 342 4.82 20.37 -5.15
N PHE A 343 4.89 20.31 -6.48
CA PHE A 343 6.17 20.11 -7.14
C PHE A 343 6.98 21.38 -6.91
N SER A 344 8.11 21.28 -6.23
CA SER A 344 9.12 22.33 -6.23
C SER A 344 9.59 22.50 -7.67
N SER A 345 9.06 23.52 -8.34
CA SER A 345 9.51 24.01 -9.63
C SER A 345 10.83 24.71 -9.43
N ASN A 346 11.93 24.01 -9.73
CA ASN A 346 13.10 24.61 -10.32
C ASN A 346 13.88 23.45 -10.94
N HIS A 347 13.82 23.38 -12.27
CA HIS A 347 14.85 22.97 -13.22
C HIS A 347 14.10 22.69 -14.53
N LYS A 348 14.07 23.71 -15.40
CA LYS A 348 13.74 23.58 -16.82
C LYS A 348 14.78 22.65 -17.44
N TRP A 349 14.36 21.57 -18.09
CA TRP A 349 15.14 20.97 -19.16
C TRP A 349 14.20 20.47 -20.27
N MET A 350 14.61 20.79 -21.49
CA MET A 350 13.97 20.62 -22.79
C MET A 350 13.67 19.17 -23.17
#